data_AF-A0AA39KFP9-F1
#
_entry.id   AF-A0AA39KFP9-F1
#
_cell.length_a   1.000
_cell.length_b   1.000
_cell.length_c   1.000
_cell.angle_alpha   90.00
_cell.angle_beta   90.00
_cell.angle_gamma   90.00
#
_symmetry.space_group_name_H-M   'P 1'
#
loop_
_entity.id
_entity.type
_entity.pdbx_description
1 polymer ?
#
loop_
_entity_poly.entity_id
_entity_poly.type
_entity_poly.pdbx_seq_one_letter_code
_entity_poly.pdbx_strand_id
1 'polypeptide(L)'
;GHDFPSNLPLPPSSSPLDSVLLPVQETVRYSLSGDASDNEWFNLTSAGFGYAHLGPDSRLFMVGMFHELHCLRVLNFAFGHSHMAMMDHSHHCLNMGTALCSADVTLEPGDFTERNFEGSRTGSVHVCQDWSALYDVMEENWVQWEDVAGDGTNTRAGASL
;
A
#
# COMPACT_ATOMS: atom_id res chain seq x y z
N GLY A 1 -12.81 20.43 -4.24
CA GLY A 1 -14.01 19.67 -4.57
C GLY A 1 -14.41 18.90 -3.33
N HIS A 2 -15.69 18.97 -2.95
CA HIS A 2 -16.27 18.21 -1.82
C HIS A 2 -17.23 17.14 -2.34
N ASP A 3 -17.08 16.75 -3.60
CA ASP A 3 -17.89 15.78 -4.33
C ASP A 3 -17.57 14.33 -3.94
N PHE A 4 -16.43 14.10 -3.30
CA PHE A 4 -16.01 12.80 -2.77
C PHE A 4 -15.48 12.94 -1.34
N PRO A 5 -15.65 11.90 -0.51
CA PRO A 5 -15.15 11.91 0.86
C PRO A 5 -13.62 11.90 0.89
N SER A 6 -13.05 12.50 1.94
CA SER A 6 -11.60 12.51 2.15
C SER A 6 -11.03 11.15 2.58
N ASN A 7 -11.89 10.26 3.06
CA ASN A 7 -11.55 8.88 3.41
C ASN A 7 -12.30 7.94 2.48
N LEU A 8 -11.68 6.82 2.13
CA LEU A 8 -12.35 5.77 1.37
C LEU A 8 -13.55 5.24 2.18
N PRO A 9 -14.77 5.20 1.61
CA PRO A 9 -15.91 4.61 2.30
C PRO A 9 -15.69 3.12 2.50
N LEU A 10 -15.55 2.68 3.74
CA LEU A 10 -15.47 1.27 4.09
C LEU A 10 -16.85 0.74 4.50
N PRO A 11 -17.18 -0.53 4.17
CA PRO A 11 -18.37 -1.19 4.68
C PRO A 11 -18.48 -1.07 6.22
N PRO A 12 -19.69 -1.08 6.81
CA PRO A 12 -19.86 -1.03 8.27
C PRO A 12 -19.20 -2.20 9.00
N SER A 13 -19.09 -3.36 8.36
CA SER A 13 -18.37 -4.54 8.85
C SER A 13 -16.85 -4.38 8.86
N SER A 14 -16.34 -3.33 8.21
CA SER A 14 -14.96 -2.87 8.19
C SER A 14 -14.84 -1.44 8.76
N SER A 15 -15.72 -1.12 9.72
CA SER A 15 -15.71 0.08 10.57
C SER A 15 -14.31 0.39 11.12
N PRO A 16 -14.00 1.67 11.43
CA PRO A 16 -12.68 2.27 11.27
C PRO A 16 -11.58 1.45 11.93
N LEU A 17 -11.04 0.54 11.13
CA LEU A 17 -9.86 -0.28 11.31
C LEU A 17 -9.68 -0.69 12.77
N ASP A 18 -10.40 -1.75 13.16
CA ASP A 18 -10.18 -2.42 14.44
C ASP A 18 -8.68 -2.54 14.70
N SER A 19 -8.28 -2.20 15.93
CA SER A 19 -6.87 -2.26 16.27
C SER A 19 -6.44 -3.72 16.39
N VAL A 20 -5.40 -4.07 15.66
CA VAL A 20 -4.77 -5.40 15.70
C VAL A 20 -3.42 -5.30 16.38
N LEU A 21 -3.07 -6.37 17.10
CA LEU A 21 -1.73 -6.54 17.64
C LEU A 21 -0.86 -7.15 16.55
N LEU A 22 0.12 -6.39 16.06
CA LEU A 22 1.07 -6.82 15.05
C LEU A 22 2.42 -7.14 15.72
N PRO A 23 2.77 -8.42 15.89
CA PRO A 23 4.12 -8.80 16.27
C PRO A 23 5.06 -8.59 15.08
N VAL A 24 5.96 -7.62 15.18
CA VAL A 24 7.00 -7.39 14.18
C VAL A 24 8.24 -8.19 14.57
N GLN A 25 8.76 -8.98 13.64
CA GLN A 25 9.96 -9.80 13.83
C GLN A 25 10.76 -9.84 12.53
N GLU A 26 12.01 -10.28 12.63
CA GLU A 26 12.89 -10.44 11.48
C GLU A 26 12.28 -11.40 10.44
N THR A 27 12.35 -10.97 9.18
CA THR A 27 11.73 -11.66 8.06
C THR A 27 12.74 -11.86 6.94
N VAL A 28 12.56 -12.96 6.19
CA VAL A 28 13.29 -13.22 4.94
C VAL A 28 12.56 -12.63 3.72
N ARG A 29 11.38 -12.05 3.95
CA ARG A 29 10.56 -11.37 2.94
C ARG A 29 11.03 -9.92 2.81
N TYR A 30 10.75 -9.30 1.66
CA TYR A 30 11.09 -7.91 1.35
C TYR A 30 12.60 -7.65 1.40
N SER A 31 13.39 -8.56 0.82
CA SER A 31 14.84 -8.35 0.65
C SER A 31 15.12 -7.01 -0.04
N LEU A 32 16.21 -6.34 0.30
CA LEU A 32 16.60 -5.08 -0.35
C LEU A 32 17.17 -5.28 -1.76
N SER A 33 17.56 -6.51 -2.09
CA SER A 33 18.19 -6.86 -3.38
C SER A 33 17.97 -8.33 -3.73
N GLY A 34 18.36 -8.70 -4.96
CA GLY A 34 18.19 -10.05 -5.51
C GLY A 34 16.91 -10.24 -6.32
N ASP A 35 16.87 -11.30 -7.13
CA ASP A 35 15.84 -11.50 -8.16
C ASP A 35 14.42 -11.59 -7.61
N ALA A 36 14.24 -12.13 -6.41
CA ALA A 36 12.93 -12.23 -5.76
C ALA A 36 12.43 -10.91 -5.16
N SER A 37 13.31 -9.93 -4.95
CA SER A 37 12.99 -8.67 -4.26
C SER A 37 11.86 -7.93 -4.97
N ASP A 38 12.02 -7.61 -6.27
CA ASP A 38 11.06 -6.74 -6.97
C ASP A 38 9.65 -7.34 -6.99
N ASN A 39 9.51 -8.66 -7.13
CA ASN A 39 8.20 -9.29 -7.10
C ASN A 39 7.50 -9.12 -5.74
N GLU A 40 8.24 -9.29 -4.64
CA GLU A 40 7.67 -9.12 -3.30
C GLU A 40 7.25 -7.66 -3.05
N TRP A 41 8.10 -6.70 -3.41
CA TRP A 41 7.76 -5.28 -3.27
C TRP A 41 6.64 -4.84 -4.23
N PHE A 42 6.58 -5.39 -5.45
CA PHE A 42 5.50 -5.15 -6.41
C PHE A 42 4.14 -5.56 -5.84
N ASN A 43 4.10 -6.71 -5.13
CA ASN A 43 2.87 -7.27 -4.57
C ASN A 43 2.41 -6.61 -3.25
N LEU A 44 3.04 -5.51 -2.82
CA LEU A 44 2.58 -4.75 -1.65
C LEU A 44 1.25 -4.04 -1.90
N THR A 45 0.97 -3.64 -3.14
CA THR A 45 -0.24 -2.87 -3.47
C THR A 45 -1.46 -3.77 -3.64
N SER A 46 -2.65 -3.17 -3.68
CA SER A 46 -3.90 -3.88 -3.97
C SER A 46 -4.11 -4.11 -5.46
N ALA A 47 -5.17 -4.85 -5.80
CA ALA A 47 -5.76 -4.77 -7.12
C ALA A 47 -6.00 -3.31 -7.54
N GLY A 48 -5.90 -3.06 -8.85
CA GLY A 48 -5.92 -1.70 -9.39
C GLY A 48 -4.73 -0.83 -8.98
N PHE A 49 -3.63 -1.40 -8.48
CA PHE A 49 -2.42 -0.68 -8.08
C PHE A 49 -2.65 0.39 -6.99
N GLY A 50 -3.63 0.18 -6.11
CA GLY A 50 -3.99 1.14 -5.05
C GLY A 50 -4.88 2.29 -5.50
N TYR A 51 -5.38 2.24 -6.74
CA TYR A 51 -6.36 3.19 -7.25
C TYR A 51 -7.78 2.71 -7.02
N ALA A 52 -8.60 3.56 -6.42
CA ALA A 52 -10.03 3.35 -6.25
C ALA A 52 -10.82 4.13 -7.31
N HIS A 53 -11.83 3.49 -7.89
CA HIS A 53 -12.80 4.10 -8.79
C HIS A 53 -14.08 4.43 -8.04
N LEU A 54 -14.40 5.72 -7.92
CA LEU A 54 -15.56 6.19 -7.15
C LEU A 54 -16.55 6.96 -8.00
N GLY A 55 -17.84 6.82 -7.63
CA GLY A 55 -18.94 7.57 -8.22
C GLY A 55 -19.38 7.03 -9.58
N PRO A 56 -20.43 7.62 -10.17
CA PRO A 56 -21.05 7.13 -11.40
C PRO A 56 -20.14 7.22 -12.63
N ASP A 57 -19.17 8.15 -12.62
CA ASP A 57 -18.22 8.33 -13.72
C ASP A 57 -16.91 7.54 -13.51
N SER A 58 -16.86 6.65 -12.51
CA SER A 58 -15.68 5.83 -12.18
C SER A 58 -14.38 6.64 -12.03
N ARG A 59 -14.46 7.78 -11.35
CA ARG A 59 -13.33 8.70 -11.17
C ARG A 59 -12.24 8.02 -10.35
N LEU A 60 -11.00 8.16 -10.82
CA LEU A 60 -9.83 7.51 -10.25
C LEU A 60 -9.24 8.32 -9.08
N PHE A 61 -9.00 7.65 -7.96
CA PHE A 61 -8.41 8.20 -6.74
C PHE A 61 -7.30 7.29 -6.25
N MET A 62 -6.18 7.86 -5.79
CA MET A 62 -5.13 7.08 -5.12
C MET A 62 -5.41 7.02 -3.63
N VAL A 63 -5.46 5.82 -3.06
CA VAL A 63 -5.64 5.63 -1.62
C VAL A 63 -4.30 5.84 -0.91
N GLY A 64 -4.29 6.65 0.15
CA GLY A 64 -3.07 7.07 0.86
C GLY A 64 -2.17 5.91 1.32
N MET A 65 -2.75 4.88 1.95
CA MET A 65 -2.01 3.71 2.42
C MET A 65 -1.24 3.00 1.28
N PHE A 66 -1.88 2.77 0.13
CA PHE A 66 -1.20 2.14 -1.01
C PHE A 66 -0.18 3.07 -1.68
N HIS A 67 -0.36 4.39 -1.60
CA HIS A 67 0.66 5.34 -2.03
C HIS A 67 1.92 5.24 -1.15
N GLU A 68 1.76 5.08 0.16
CA GLU A 68 2.88 4.86 1.09
C GLU A 68 3.62 3.56 0.76
N LEU A 69 2.91 2.47 0.49
CA LEU A 69 3.51 1.19 0.07
C LEU A 69 4.23 1.29 -1.28
N HIS A 70 3.67 2.03 -2.25
CA HIS A 70 4.35 2.35 -3.51
C HIS A 70 5.66 3.10 -3.26
N CYS A 71 5.64 4.10 -2.37
CA CYS A 71 6.84 4.85 -1.99
C CYS A 71 7.91 3.95 -1.38
N LEU A 72 7.54 2.98 -0.53
CA LEU A 72 8.50 2.00 0.02
C LEU A 72 9.16 1.16 -1.08
N ARG A 73 8.40 0.73 -2.10
CA ARG A 73 8.97 0.04 -3.26
C ARG A 73 9.92 0.94 -4.08
N VAL A 74 9.57 2.22 -4.27
CA VAL A 74 10.47 3.17 -4.96
C VAL A 74 11.77 3.36 -4.19
N LEU A 75 11.71 3.42 -2.85
CA LEU A 75 12.92 3.46 -2.02
C LEU A 75 13.72 2.15 -2.08
N ASN A 76 13.05 0.99 -2.17
CA ASN A 76 13.72 -0.29 -2.41
C ASN A 76 14.57 -0.26 -3.70
N PHE A 77 14.03 0.32 -4.78
CA PHE A 77 14.76 0.46 -6.04
C PHE A 77 16.05 1.28 -5.94
N ALA A 78 16.16 2.19 -4.97
CA ALA A 78 17.37 2.96 -4.75
C ALA A 78 18.56 2.07 -4.32
N PHE A 79 18.29 0.98 -3.59
CA PHE A 79 19.33 0.01 -3.20
C PHE A 79 19.84 -0.82 -4.38
N GLY A 80 19.00 -1.02 -5.40
CA GLY A 80 19.35 -1.73 -6.64
C GLY A 80 19.89 -0.83 -7.76
N HIS A 81 20.04 0.48 -7.52
CA HIS A 81 20.44 1.48 -8.53
C HIS A 81 19.51 1.48 -9.77
N SER A 82 18.23 1.15 -9.57
CA SER A 82 17.26 1.12 -10.66
C SER A 82 16.89 2.53 -11.10
N HIS A 83 16.68 2.71 -12.41
CA HIS A 83 16.20 3.95 -12.99
C HIS A 83 14.82 4.37 -12.46
N MET A 84 14.06 3.48 -11.81
CA MET A 84 12.78 3.84 -11.18
C MET A 84 12.94 4.70 -9.92
N ALA A 85 14.13 4.71 -9.30
CA ALA A 85 14.47 5.51 -8.13
C ALA A 85 15.10 6.87 -8.50
N MET A 86 14.68 7.48 -9.62
CA MET A 86 15.16 8.82 -10.02
C MET A 86 15.04 9.79 -8.85
N MET A 87 15.99 10.72 -8.75
CA MET A 87 16.08 11.67 -7.63
C MET A 87 14.75 12.38 -7.36
N ASP A 88 14.05 12.85 -8.40
CA ASP A 88 12.79 13.57 -8.25
C ASP A 88 11.69 12.70 -7.61
N HIS A 89 11.60 11.43 -8.01
CA HIS A 89 10.60 10.49 -7.47
C HIS A 89 10.96 10.09 -6.03
N SER A 90 12.24 9.79 -5.77
CA SER A 90 12.74 9.48 -4.43
C SER A 90 12.55 10.66 -3.46
N HIS A 91 12.80 11.90 -3.90
CA HIS A 91 12.56 13.11 -3.11
C HIS A 91 11.07 13.31 -2.80
N HIS A 92 10.19 13.07 -3.76
CA HIS A 92 8.76 13.10 -3.53
C HIS A 92 8.33 12.07 -2.47
N CYS A 93 8.79 10.83 -2.60
CA CYS A 93 8.50 9.75 -1.65
C CYS A 93 8.99 10.07 -0.23
N LEU A 94 10.19 10.64 -0.09
CA LEU A 94 10.74 11.03 1.21
C LEU A 94 10.01 12.23 1.86
N ASN A 95 9.36 13.08 1.06
CA ASN A 95 8.58 14.22 1.56
C ASN A 95 7.12 13.85 1.89
N MET A 96 6.62 12.72 1.41
CA MET A 96 5.26 12.20 1.67
C MET A 96 5.19 11.36 2.95
N GLY A 97 5.70 11.89 4.07
CA GLY A 97 5.85 11.13 5.31
C GLY A 97 4.62 11.17 6.24
N THR A 98 3.75 10.17 6.19
CA THR A 98 2.80 9.87 7.29
C THR A 98 3.50 9.45 8.57
N ALA A 99 4.73 8.95 8.47
CA ALA A 99 5.63 8.66 9.60
C ALA A 99 5.81 9.86 10.54
N LEU A 100 5.65 11.10 10.06
CA LEU A 100 5.78 12.29 10.91
C LEU A 100 4.49 12.63 11.68
N CYS A 101 3.34 12.12 11.27
CA CYS A 101 2.04 12.50 11.85
C CYS A 101 1.47 11.46 12.83
N SER A 102 1.72 10.17 12.56
CA SER A 102 1.11 9.07 13.31
C SER A 102 2.09 7.89 13.47
N ALA A 103 3.38 8.17 13.70
CA ALA A 103 4.35 7.12 13.97
C ALA A 103 4.05 6.38 15.28
N ASP A 104 4.32 5.08 15.28
CA ASP A 104 4.46 4.32 16.50
C ASP A 104 5.75 4.75 17.21
N VAL A 105 5.61 5.27 18.44
CA VAL A 105 6.72 5.76 19.28
C VAL A 105 7.28 4.69 20.21
N THR A 106 6.89 3.43 20.02
CA THR A 106 7.43 2.27 20.74
C THR A 106 8.93 2.16 20.48
N LEU A 107 9.72 2.13 21.55
CA LEU A 107 11.17 2.01 21.47
C LEU A 107 11.58 0.55 21.21
N GLU A 108 12.55 0.35 20.31
CA GLU A 108 13.16 -0.96 20.12
C GLU A 108 13.93 -1.39 21.39
N PRO A 109 13.76 -2.64 21.85
CA PRO A 109 14.43 -3.10 23.05
C PRO A 109 15.90 -3.48 22.79
N GLY A 110 16.79 -2.96 23.64
CA GLY A 110 18.22 -3.30 23.65
C GLY A 110 19.07 -2.52 22.65
N ASP A 111 20.35 -2.90 22.54
CA ASP A 111 21.27 -2.37 21.54
C ASP A 111 21.14 -3.19 20.25
N PHE A 112 20.69 -2.57 19.16
CA PHE A 112 20.50 -3.25 17.88
C PHE A 112 21.81 -3.79 17.29
N THR A 113 22.96 -3.24 17.67
CA THR A 113 24.29 -3.64 17.17
C THR A 113 24.80 -4.93 17.81
N GLU A 114 24.29 -5.30 18.98
CA GLU A 114 24.65 -6.51 19.71
C GLU A 114 23.73 -7.70 19.41
N ARG A 115 22.69 -7.50 18.57
CA ARG A 115 21.68 -8.52 18.27
C ARG A 115 22.20 -9.61 17.33
N ASN A 116 21.87 -10.86 17.66
CA ASN A 116 22.06 -12.01 16.77
C ASN A 116 20.74 -12.36 16.06
N PHE A 117 20.57 -11.81 14.86
CA PHE A 117 19.39 -11.99 14.01
C PHE A 117 19.21 -13.42 13.46
N GLU A 118 20.20 -14.30 13.58
CA GLU A 118 20.11 -15.70 13.15
C GLU A 118 19.65 -16.64 14.27
N GLY A 119 19.99 -16.31 15.54
CA GLY A 119 19.78 -17.20 16.70
C GLY A 119 18.58 -16.85 17.59
N SER A 120 18.18 -15.57 17.65
CA SER A 120 17.03 -15.13 18.46
C SER A 120 16.34 -13.95 17.78
N ARG A 121 15.20 -14.24 17.14
CA ARG A 121 14.34 -13.21 16.55
C ARG A 121 13.71 -12.41 17.68
N THR A 122 13.97 -11.11 17.75
CA THR A 122 13.52 -10.26 18.85
C THR A 122 12.66 -9.14 18.30
N GLY A 123 11.36 -9.31 18.47
CA GLY A 123 10.34 -8.39 18.00
C GLY A 123 9.71 -7.50 19.08
N SER A 124 8.93 -6.53 18.63
CA SER A 124 7.96 -5.80 19.45
C SER A 124 6.55 -6.03 18.94
N VAL A 125 5.57 -5.93 19.84
CA VAL A 125 4.16 -5.96 19.46
C VAL A 125 3.68 -4.53 19.35
N HIS A 126 3.15 -4.19 18.19
CA HIS A 126 2.61 -2.87 17.87
C HIS A 126 1.08 -2.93 17.82
N VAL A 127 0.44 -1.78 18.07
CA VAL A 127 -1.01 -1.62 17.90
C VAL A 127 -1.24 -0.90 16.58
N CYS A 128 -1.70 -1.63 15.58
CA CYS A 128 -1.88 -1.12 14.22
C CYS A 128 -3.36 -1.09 13.84
N GLN A 129 -3.68 -0.30 12.82
CA GLN A 129 -4.96 -0.37 12.13
C GLN A 129 -5.02 -1.66 11.28
N ASP A 130 -6.14 -2.37 11.32
CA ASP A 130 -6.33 -3.56 10.48
C ASP A 130 -6.56 -3.21 9.00
N TRP A 131 -5.48 -3.15 8.25
CA TRP A 131 -5.51 -2.86 6.82
C TRP A 131 -6.01 -4.02 5.95
N SER A 132 -6.25 -5.22 6.51
CA SER A 132 -6.67 -6.38 5.70
C SER A 132 -7.99 -6.13 4.98
N ALA A 133 -8.96 -5.55 5.67
CA ALA A 133 -10.26 -5.19 5.12
C ALA A 133 -10.17 -4.18 3.96
N LEU A 134 -9.11 -3.36 3.92
CA LEU A 134 -8.90 -2.41 2.83
C LEU A 134 -8.50 -3.13 1.53
N TYR A 135 -7.72 -4.22 1.60
CA TYR A 135 -7.40 -5.01 0.41
C TYR A 135 -8.65 -5.63 -0.22
N ASP A 136 -9.55 -6.18 0.60
CA ASP A 136 -10.82 -6.75 0.13
C ASP A 136 -11.69 -5.70 -0.58
N VAL A 137 -11.81 -4.50 0.01
CA VAL A 137 -12.54 -3.37 -0.60
C VAL A 137 -11.94 -2.96 -1.93
N MET A 138 -10.61 -2.93 -2.05
CA MET A 138 -9.96 -2.58 -3.31
C MET A 138 -10.15 -3.65 -4.38
N GLU A 139 -10.13 -4.93 -4.01
CA GLU A 139 -10.42 -6.04 -4.94
C GLU A 139 -11.85 -5.92 -5.48
N GLU A 140 -12.84 -5.76 -4.60
CA GLU A 140 -14.23 -5.57 -5.01
C GLU A 140 -14.41 -4.32 -5.89
N ASN A 141 -13.74 -3.22 -5.54
CA ASN A 141 -13.79 -2.00 -6.32
C ASN A 141 -13.20 -2.17 -7.72
N TRP A 142 -12.08 -2.90 -7.84
CA TRP A 142 -11.43 -3.19 -9.10
C TRP A 142 -12.32 -4.06 -10.00
N VAL A 143 -12.86 -5.15 -9.47
CA VAL A 143 -13.78 -6.06 -10.20
C VAL A 143 -15.02 -5.31 -10.69
N GLN A 144 -15.65 -4.49 -9.83
CA GLN A 144 -16.80 -3.69 -10.23
C GLN A 144 -16.46 -2.70 -11.36
N TRP A 145 -15.29 -2.09 -11.31
CA TRP A 145 -14.84 -1.21 -12.39
C TRP A 145 -14.57 -1.98 -13.68
N GLU A 146 -13.92 -3.14 -13.63
CA GLU A 146 -13.67 -3.99 -14.80
C GLU A 146 -14.98 -4.43 -15.46
N ASP A 147 -15.99 -4.80 -14.67
CA ASP A 147 -17.32 -5.17 -15.19
C ASP A 147 -17.99 -4.00 -15.92
N VAL A 148 -17.96 -2.80 -15.32
CA VAL A 148 -18.52 -1.57 -15.94
C VAL A 148 -17.73 -1.14 -17.16
N ALA A 149 -16.40 -1.23 -17.13
CA ALA A 149 -15.55 -0.92 -18.27
C ALA A 149 -15.74 -1.94 -19.41
N GLY A 150 -15.90 -3.21 -19.06
CA GLY A 150 -16.23 -4.31 -19.98
C GLY A 150 -17.59 -4.12 -20.65
N ASP A 151 -18.63 -3.76 -19.90
CA ASP A 151 -19.96 -3.43 -20.46
C ASP A 151 -19.93 -2.15 -21.32
N GLY A 152 -19.15 -1.15 -20.89
CA GLY A 152 -18.91 0.09 -21.62
C GLY A 152 -18.18 -0.10 -22.96
N THR A 153 -17.29 -1.08 -23.08
CA THR A 153 -16.62 -1.41 -24.36
C THR A 153 -17.55 -2.14 -25.32
N ASN A 154 -18.47 -2.95 -24.81
CA ASN A 154 -19.48 -3.64 -25.63
C ASN A 154 -20.57 -2.66 -26.13
N THR A 155 -20.93 -1.65 -25.34
CA THR A 155 -21.87 -0.59 -25.74
C THR A 155 -21.24 0.50 -26.61
N ARG A 156 -19.93 0.78 -26.48
CA ARG A 156 -19.21 1.69 -27.39
C ARG A 156 -18.89 1.08 -28.75
N ALA A 157 -18.81 -0.25 -28.86
CA ALA A 157 -18.70 -0.94 -30.17
C ALA A 157 -19.97 -0.81 -31.03
N GLY A 158 -21.12 -0.43 -30.43
CA GLY A 158 -22.37 -0.14 -31.14
C GLY A 158 -22.64 1.35 -31.43
N ALA A 159 -21.73 2.24 -31.04
CA ALA A 159 -21.89 3.69 -31.19
C ALA A 159 -20.60 4.35 -31.67
N SER A 160 -20.16 3.98 -32.87
CA SER A 160 -19.36 4.86 -33.74
C SER A 160 -19.54 4.44 -35.20
N LEU A 161 -19.79 5.48 -36.01
CA LEU A 161 -20.13 5.50 -37.43
C LEU A 161 -19.05 4.89 -38.33
#